data_AF-A0A0M3HIW3-F1
#
_entry.id   AF-A0A0M3HIW3-F1
#
_cell.length_a   1.000
_cell.length_b   1.000
_cell.length_c   1.000
_cell.angle_alpha   90.00
_cell.angle_beta   90.00
_cell.angle_gamma   90.00
#
_symmetry.space_group_name_H-M   'P 1'
#
loop_
_entity.id
_entity.type
_entity.pdbx_description
1 polymer ?
#
loop_
_entity_poly.entity_id
_entity_poly.type
_entity_poly.pdbx_seq_one_letter_code
_entity_poly.pdbx_strand_id
1 'polypeptide(L)'
;MREYKHENVLQVIGIACQKEPLMIVLEFCGGGSLLQHLRKQGAHLGIPIRYRFSKEASAGLRYLEEMKCIHRDVAARNCLLTEIDLTVNLPAVHAVLYSKAILRIGVNTL
;
A
#
# COMPACT_ATOMS: atom_id res chain seq x y z
N MET A 1 3.40 8.13 -16.23
CA MET A 1 3.27 7.07 -15.20
C MET A 1 1.97 6.33 -15.49
N ARG A 2 1.89 5.00 -15.35
CA ARG A 2 0.60 4.32 -15.48
C ARG A 2 -0.26 4.71 -14.29
N GLU A 3 -1.48 5.16 -14.55
CA GLU A 3 -2.45 5.49 -13.51
C GLU A 3 -3.16 4.20 -13.11
N TYR A 4 -2.80 3.67 -11.93
CA TYR A 4 -3.48 2.51 -11.36
C TYR A 4 -4.71 2.99 -10.60
N LYS A 5 -5.88 2.44 -10.90
CA LYS A 5 -7.17 2.77 -10.28
C LYS A 5 -7.83 1.50 -9.79
N HIS A 6 -7.61 1.17 -8.52
CA HIS A 6 -8.20 0.02 -7.87
C HIS A 6 -8.18 0.22 -6.35
N GLU A 7 -9.22 -0.19 -5.65
CA GLU A 7 -9.40 0.01 -4.21
C GLU A 7 -8.30 -0.63 -3.34
N ASN A 8 -7.64 -1.67 -3.86
CA ASN A 8 -6.52 -2.36 -3.21
C ASN A 8 -5.16 -2.08 -3.87
N VAL A 9 -5.04 -1.01 -4.66
CA VAL A 9 -3.77 -0.54 -5.20
C VAL A 9 -3.57 0.93 -4.85
N LEU A 10 -2.49 1.18 -4.13
CA LEU A 10 -2.15 2.48 -3.57
C LEU A 10 -1.95 3.52 -4.68
N GLN A 11 -2.68 4.63 -4.59
CA GLN A 11 -2.61 5.71 -5.56
C GLN A 11 -1.32 6.53 -5.42
N VAL A 12 -0.66 6.75 -6.56
CA VAL A 12 0.41 7.75 -6.69
C VAL A 12 -0.23 9.11 -6.97
N ILE A 13 0.01 10.07 -6.08
CA ILE A 13 -0.44 11.45 -6.22
C ILE A 13 0.50 12.22 -7.15
N GLY A 14 1.81 11.98 -7.04
CA GLY A 14 2.79 12.69 -7.84
C GLY A 14 4.24 12.27 -7.57
N ILE A 15 5.17 12.99 -8.21
CA ILE A 15 6.61 12.80 -8.06
C ILE A 15 7.24 14.17 -7.76
N ALA A 16 8.08 14.24 -6.74
CA ALA A 16 8.95 15.38 -6.51
C ALA A 16 10.35 15.08 -7.07
N CYS A 17 10.73 15.79 -8.13
CA CYS A 17 11.97 15.58 -8.87
C CYS A 17 12.93 16.78 -8.85
N GLN A 18 12.64 17.81 -8.05
CA GLN A 18 13.40 19.07 -8.04
C GLN A 18 14.81 18.93 -7.44
N LYS A 19 15.01 18.00 -6.51
CA LYS A 19 16.30 17.68 -5.89
C LYS A 19 16.37 16.19 -5.64
N GLU A 20 17.58 15.63 -5.69
CA GLU A 20 17.80 14.26 -5.28
C GLU A 20 17.65 14.10 -3.76
N PRO A 21 17.13 12.94 -3.28
CA PRO A 21 16.63 11.82 -4.08
C PRO A 21 15.24 12.10 -4.68
N LEU A 22 14.92 11.46 -5.81
CA LEU A 22 13.56 11.46 -6.35
C LEU A 22 12.57 10.92 -5.31
N MET A 23 11.47 11.63 -5.08
CA MET A 23 10.46 11.25 -4.10
C MET A 23 9.14 10.95 -4.77
N ILE A 24 8.48 9.88 -4.34
CA ILE A 24 7.12 9.54 -4.77
C ILE A 24 6.15 9.98 -3.68
N VAL A 25 5.11 10.69 -4.11
CA VAL A 25 4.02 11.15 -3.25
C VAL A 25 2.86 10.17 -3.41
N LEU A 26 2.45 9.57 -2.30
CA LEU A 26 1.41 8.54 -2.24
C LEU A 26 0.26 8.99 -1.33
N GLU A 27 -0.91 8.42 -1.54
CA GLU A 27 -1.99 8.52 -0.55
C GLU A 27 -1.55 7.94 0.81
N PHE A 28 -2.15 8.45 1.87
CA PHE A 28 -1.78 8.08 3.23
C PHE A 28 -2.59 6.90 3.76
N CYS A 29 -1.88 5.82 4.06
CA CYS A 29 -2.40 4.67 4.80
C CYS A 29 -2.05 4.79 6.29
N GLY A 30 -2.94 5.41 7.08
CA GLY A 30 -2.75 5.63 8.52
C GLY A 30 -2.80 4.36 9.38
N GLY A 31 -3.36 3.26 8.88
CA GLY A 31 -3.36 1.95 9.55
C GLY A 31 -2.00 1.26 9.56
N GLY A 32 -0.98 1.83 8.91
CA GLY A 32 0.37 1.29 8.88
C GLY A 32 0.51 0.10 7.94
N SER A 33 1.48 -0.79 8.22
CA SER A 33 1.65 -2.04 7.45
C SER A 33 0.83 -3.18 8.06
N LEU A 34 0.34 -4.08 7.22
CA LEU A 34 -0.35 -5.30 7.64
C LEU A 34 0.54 -6.13 8.57
N LEU A 35 1.86 -6.21 8.32
CA LEU A 35 2.80 -6.88 9.24
C LEU A 35 2.77 -6.28 10.65
N GLN A 36 2.78 -4.95 10.76
CA GLN A 36 2.72 -4.28 12.06
C GLN A 36 1.38 -4.52 12.75
N HIS A 37 0.28 -4.47 12.00
CA HIS A 37 -1.06 -4.76 12.52
C HIS A 37 -1.17 -6.21 13.03
N LEU A 38 -0.71 -7.18 12.24
CA LEU A 38 -0.69 -8.60 12.62
C LEU A 38 0.18 -8.88 13.85
N ARG A 39 1.31 -8.18 14.00
CA ARG A 39 2.15 -8.31 15.21
C ARG A 39 1.46 -7.77 16.46
N LYS A 40 0.68 -6.68 16.34
CA LYS A 40 0.00 -6.05 17.48
C LYS A 40 -1.29 -6.76 17.87
N GLN A 41 -2.11 -7.16 16.89
CA GLN A 41 -3.48 -7.63 17.10
C GLN A 41 -3.75 -9.02 16.52
N GLY A 42 -2.81 -9.60 15.76
CA GLY A 42 -3.06 -10.81 14.97
C GLY A 42 -3.53 -12.00 15.79
N ALA A 43 -3.07 -12.16 17.04
CA ALA A 43 -3.53 -13.21 17.94
C ALA A 43 -5.04 -13.15 18.23
N HIS A 44 -5.65 -11.96 18.18
CA HIS A 44 -7.06 -11.72 18.45
C HIS A 44 -7.91 -11.61 17.17
N LEU A 45 -7.28 -11.62 15.99
CA LEU A 45 -8.01 -11.55 14.73
C LEU A 45 -8.67 -12.89 14.39
N GLY A 46 -10.00 -12.87 14.33
CA GLY A 46 -10.79 -13.98 13.84
C GLY A 46 -10.52 -14.30 12.35
N ILE A 47 -10.85 -15.52 11.96
CA ILE A 47 -10.72 -16.01 10.57
C ILE A 47 -11.37 -15.07 9.54
N PRO A 48 -12.55 -14.47 9.77
CA PRO A 48 -13.18 -13.60 8.77
C PRO A 48 -12.32 -12.39 8.39
N ILE A 49 -11.66 -11.75 9.36
CA ILE A 49 -10.81 -10.57 9.11
C ILE A 49 -9.54 -10.99 8.37
N ARG A 50 -8.92 -12.11 8.76
CA ARG A 50 -7.75 -12.66 8.07
C ARG A 50 -8.05 -12.99 6.61
N TYR A 51 -9.21 -13.61 6.36
CA TYR A 51 -9.70 -13.88 5.02
C TYR A 51 -9.93 -12.59 4.22
N ARG A 52 -10.52 -11.56 4.84
CA ARG A 52 -10.70 -10.24 4.21
C ARG A 52 -9.36 -9.66 3.73
N PHE A 53 -8.35 -9.61 4.60
CA PHE A 53 -7.01 -9.12 4.22
C PHE A 53 -6.39 -9.90 3.07
N SER A 54 -6.51 -11.24 3.08
CA SER A 54 -6.02 -12.09 1.99
C SER A 54 -6.78 -11.84 0.68
N LYS A 55 -8.09 -11.64 0.75
CA LYS A 55 -8.95 -11.37 -0.41
C LYS A 55 -8.61 -10.02 -1.04
N GLU A 56 -8.50 -8.97 -0.23
CA GLU A 56 -8.15 -7.61 -0.68
C GLU A 56 -6.75 -7.56 -1.30
N ALA A 57 -5.76 -8.18 -0.65
CA ALA A 57 -4.42 -8.28 -1.22
C ALA A 57 -4.42 -9.01 -2.57
N SER A 58 -5.16 -10.13 -2.67
CA SER A 58 -5.30 -10.89 -3.91
C SER A 58 -6.01 -10.08 -5.00
N ALA A 59 -7.02 -9.28 -4.65
CA ALA A 59 -7.72 -8.42 -5.60
C ALA A 59 -6.79 -7.35 -6.19
N GLY A 60 -5.97 -6.71 -5.35
CA GLY A 60 -4.95 -5.76 -5.82
C GLY A 60 -3.90 -6.43 -6.71
N LEU A 61 -3.42 -7.63 -6.36
CA LEU A 61 -2.47 -8.37 -7.20
C LEU A 61 -3.05 -8.76 -8.56
N ARG A 62 -4.30 -9.24 -8.60
CA ARG A 62 -5.00 -9.55 -9.85
C ARG A 62 -5.11 -8.32 -10.74
N TYR A 63 -5.48 -7.18 -10.18
CA TYR A 63 -5.53 -5.93 -10.94
C TYR A 63 -4.15 -5.52 -11.48
N LEU A 64 -3.09 -5.64 -10.68
CA LEU A 64 -1.73 -5.36 -11.16
C LEU A 64 -1.33 -6.29 -12.31
N GLU A 65 -1.67 -7.58 -12.23
CA GLU A 65 -1.46 -8.55 -13.31
C GLU A 65 -2.18 -8.15 -14.60
N GLU A 66 -3.46 -7.79 -14.53
CA GLU A 66 -4.27 -7.30 -15.66
C GLU A 66 -3.63 -6.06 -16.32
N MET A 67 -3.03 -5.19 -15.50
CA MET A 67 -2.30 -4.00 -15.94
C MET A 67 -0.84 -4.29 -16.37
N LYS A 68 -0.48 -5.57 -16.55
CA LYS A 68 0.87 -6.05 -16.91
C LYS A 68 1.94 -5.49 -15.98
N CYS A 69 1.64 -5.48 -14.68
CA CYS A 69 2.51 -5.00 -13.61
C CYS A 69 2.78 -6.14 -12.62
N ILE A 70 4.04 -6.51 -12.47
CA ILE A 70 4.45 -7.52 -11.48
C ILE A 70 4.90 -6.79 -10.22
N HIS A 71 4.20 -7.02 -9.10
CA HIS A 71 4.52 -6.40 -7.80
C HIS A 71 5.95 -6.75 -7.31
N ARG A 72 6.39 -7.99 -7.55
CA ARG A 72 7.74 -8.54 -7.23
C ARG A 72 8.14 -8.62 -5.76
N ASP A 73 7.51 -7.87 -4.86
CA ASP A 73 7.77 -7.97 -3.41
C ASP A 73 6.50 -8.18 -2.58
N VAL A 74 5.80 -9.27 -2.85
CA VAL A 74 4.55 -9.61 -2.16
C VAL A 74 4.87 -10.11 -0.74
N ALA A 75 4.68 -9.25 0.24
CA ALA A 75 4.87 -9.55 1.65
C ALA A 75 4.00 -8.65 2.53
N ALA A 76 3.60 -9.12 3.71
CA ALA A 76 2.73 -8.37 4.62
C ALA A 76 3.29 -7.00 5.05
N ARG A 77 4.61 -6.78 4.95
CA ARG A 77 5.23 -5.47 5.22
C ARG A 77 4.91 -4.41 4.15
N ASN A 78 4.60 -4.85 2.93
CA ASN A 78 4.30 -3.99 1.78
C ASN A 78 2.80 -3.86 1.53
N CYS A 79 1.96 -4.58 2.27
CA CYS A 79 0.53 -4.34 2.32
C CYS A 79 0.27 -3.21 3.32
N LEU A 80 -0.25 -2.07 2.87
CA LEU A 80 -0.60 -0.94 3.73
C LEU A 80 -2.08 -0.98 4.08
N LEU A 81 -2.45 -0.46 5.26
CA LEU A 81 -3.83 -0.41 5.73
C LEU A 81 -4.32 1.04 5.79
N THR A 82 -5.51 1.30 5.26
CA THR A 82 -6.23 2.55 5.51
C THR A 82 -6.51 2.73 7.00
N GLU A 83 -6.73 3.98 7.43
CA GLU A 83 -6.95 4.30 8.85
C GLU A 83 -8.34 3.88 9.35
N ILE A 84 -9.37 4.05 8.51
CA ILE A 84 -10.77 3.96 8.92
C ILE A 84 -11.24 2.50 9.01
N ASP A 85 -11.04 1.73 7.94
CA ASP A 85 -11.63 0.39 7.76
C ASP A 85 -10.59 -0.73 7.65
N LEU A 86 -9.31 -0.38 7.72
CA LEU A 86 -8.17 -1.30 7.57
C LEU A 86 -8.23 -2.05 6.22
N THR A 87 -8.61 -1.36 5.16
CA THR A 87 -8.58 -1.89 3.79
C THR A 87 -7.13 -2.01 3.31
N VAL A 88 -6.79 -3.17 2.76
CA VAL A 88 -5.44 -3.47 2.26
C VAL A 88 -5.19 -2.78 0.92
N ASN A 89 -4.07 -2.06 0.85
CA ASN A 89 -3.57 -1.38 -0.34
C ASN A 89 -2.14 -1.82 -0.68
N LEU A 90 -1.91 -2.16 -1.95
CA LEU A 90 -0.61 -2.57 -2.48
C LEU A 90 0.03 -1.44 -3.29
N PRO A 91 1.29 -1.05 -3.04
CA PRO A 91 2.01 -0.17 -3.94
C PRO A 91 2.35 -0.90 -5.25
N ALA A 92 1.91 -0.36 -6.39
CA ALA A 92 2.15 -0.95 -7.72
C ALA A 92 3.63 -0.91 -8.15
N VAL A 93 4.38 0.05 -7.63
CA VAL A 93 5.82 0.19 -7.90
C VAL A 93 6.62 -0.56 -6.85
N HIS A 94 7.81 -1.01 -7.23
CA HIS A 94 8.85 -1.47 -6.33
C HIS A 94 9.13 -0.35 -5.31
N ALA A 95 8.33 -0.25 -4.25
CA ALA A 95 8.45 0.72 -3.17
C ALA A 95 9.71 0.48 -2.31
N VAL A 96 10.59 -0.40 -2.80
CA VAL A 96 11.90 -0.74 -2.25
C VAL A 96 13.04 -0.27 -3.18
N LEU A 97 12.78 0.51 -4.25
CA LEU A 97 13.87 0.89 -5.15
C LEU A 97 14.84 1.94 -4.63
N TYR A 98 14.51 2.80 -3.65
CA TYR A 98 15.52 3.73 -3.13
C TYR A 98 15.29 3.97 -1.66
N SER A 99 16.30 3.66 -0.86
CA SER A 99 16.17 3.40 0.57
C SER A 99 15.77 4.59 1.45
N LYS A 100 15.37 5.79 0.97
CA LYS A 100 15.17 6.96 1.86
C LYS A 100 14.14 8.06 1.53
N ALA A 101 13.24 7.97 0.53
CA ALA A 101 12.29 9.07 0.34
C ALA A 101 10.91 8.68 -0.24
N ILE A 102 10.00 8.25 0.64
CA ILE A 102 8.56 8.18 0.36
C ILE A 102 7.88 9.22 1.23
N LEU A 103 7.22 10.20 0.61
CA LEU A 103 6.38 11.18 1.30
C LEU A 103 4.93 10.70 1.22
N ARG A 104 4.37 10.32 2.38
CA ARG A 104 2.94 10.03 2.50
C ARG A 104 2.23 11.31 2.93
N ILE A 105 1.28 11.78 2.12
CA ILE A 105 0.50 12.96 2.48
C ILE A 105 -0.75 12.49 3.21
N GLY A 106 -0.73 12.55 4.55
CA GLY A 106 -1.95 12.53 5.34
C GLY A 106 -2.64 13.87 5.17
N VAL A 107 -3.87 13.86 4.68
CA VAL A 107 -4.67 15.08 4.55
C VAL A 107 -5.15 15.49 5.96
N ASN A 108 -4.23 16.00 6.79
CA ASN A 108 -4.61 16.85 7.91
C ASN A 108 -4.72 18.28 7.37
N THR A 109 -5.75 18.53 6.55
CA THR A 109 -6.26 19.88 6.35
C THR A 109 -7.13 20.23 7.54
N LEU A 110 -6.55 21.01 8.45
CA LEU A 110 -7.14 21.90 9.47
C LEU A 110 -8.02 21.26 10.55
#